data_AF-A0A0D8Y9Q9-F1
#
_entry.id   AF-A0A0D8Y9Q9-F1
#
_cell.length_a   1.000
_cell.length_b   1.000
_cell.length_c   1.000
_cell.angle_alpha   90.00
_cell.angle_beta   90.00
_cell.angle_gamma   90.00
#
_symmetry.space_group_name_H-M   'P 1'
#
loop_
_entity.id
_entity.type
_entity.pdbx_description
1 polymer ?
#
loop_
_entity_poly.entity_id
_entity_poly.type
_entity_poly.pdbx_seq_one_letter_code
_entity_poly.pdbx_strand_id
1 'polypeptide(L)'
;MKLVVSFRIEIPSLFFACTVWFTCNLTWQLEYDSSNETCSDSSIKQKELTISLQNRKCRHFSGELVIAEDDDVTEVVVEELESVTGCIHMVDTNVVKANFSSLKSLVYNKGNCLTDYALLVIGNDNLEEVIFHNEFKVDSNRVYIRANKKLKHERIAPNGEQFDIGTPEGEIFLNGYSFLTFILMKANSTTF
;
A
#
# COMPACT_ATOMS: atom_id res chain seq x y z
N MET A 1 32.37 23.29 0.15
CA MET A 1 31.78 23.90 -1.06
C MET A 1 30.28 23.64 -1.01
N LYS A 2 29.45 24.65 -0.73
CA LYS A 2 27.99 24.49 -0.60
C LYS A 2 27.35 24.74 -1.95
N LEU A 3 26.68 23.73 -2.50
CA LEU A 3 25.83 23.89 -3.68
C LEU A 3 24.49 24.47 -3.20
N VAL A 4 24.12 25.64 -3.72
CA VAL A 4 22.79 26.22 -3.52
C VAL A 4 22.02 25.99 -4.80
N VAL A 5 21.05 25.09 -4.78
CA VAL A 5 20.12 24.90 -5.90
C VAL A 5 18.82 25.59 -5.52
N SER A 6 18.43 26.60 -6.29
CA SER A 6 17.19 27.33 -6.11
C SER A 6 16.19 26.83 -7.15
N PHE A 7 15.07 26.27 -6.70
CA PHE A 7 13.94 25.95 -7.55
C PHE A 7 12.85 26.99 -7.34
N ARG A 8 12.38 27.57 -8.45
CA ARG A 8 11.25 28.49 -8.49
C ARG A 8 10.04 27.70 -8.97
N ILE A 9 9.10 27.42 -8.07
CA ILE A 9 7.80 26.85 -8.42
C ILE A 9 6.81 28.01 -8.44
N GLU A 10 6.30 28.34 -9.62
CA GLU A 10 5.27 29.37 -9.79
C GLU A 10 3.89 28.71 -9.64
N ILE A 11 3.25 28.91 -8.48
CA ILE A 11 1.84 28.61 -8.27
C ILE A 11 1.09 29.96 -8.24
N PRO A 12 0.11 30.19 -9.13
CA PRO A 12 -0.63 31.44 -9.11
C PRO A 12 -1.59 31.48 -7.92
N SER A 13 -1.48 32.56 -7.16
CA SER A 13 -2.40 33.06 -6.12
C SER A 13 -2.60 32.21 -4.86
N LEU A 14 -1.67 32.34 -3.92
CA LEU A 14 -1.94 32.56 -2.48
C LEU A 14 -0.61 32.89 -1.79
N PHE A 15 -0.40 34.16 -1.46
CA PHE A 15 0.79 34.62 -0.75
C PHE A 15 0.73 34.20 0.72
N PHE A 16 1.47 33.15 1.09
CA PHE A 16 2.02 33.01 2.43
C PHE A 16 3.54 33.22 2.34
N ALA A 17 3.99 34.42 2.70
CA ALA A 17 5.41 34.68 2.91
C ALA A 17 5.83 34.04 4.24
N CYS A 18 6.36 32.82 4.19
CA CYS A 18 7.01 32.20 5.34
C CYS A 18 8.52 32.40 5.22
N THR A 19 9.01 33.60 5.55
CA THR A 19 10.44 33.79 5.89
C THR A 19 10.61 33.51 7.37
N VAL A 20 10.75 32.25 7.73
CA VAL A 20 11.21 31.85 9.05
C VAL A 20 12.26 30.77 8.90
N TRP A 21 13.38 30.96 9.57
CA TRP A 21 14.42 29.95 9.76
C TRP A 21 13.82 28.79 10.56
N PHE A 22 13.20 27.85 9.86
CA PHE A 22 12.80 26.57 10.41
C PHE A 22 13.53 25.50 9.62
N THR A 23 14.23 24.64 10.35
CA THR A 23 14.40 23.24 9.94
C THR A 23 13.03 22.74 9.50
N CYS A 24 12.80 22.67 8.19
CA CYS A 24 11.64 22.02 7.63
C CYS A 24 11.77 20.52 7.94
N ASN A 25 11.36 20.12 9.14
CA ASN A 25 10.83 18.78 9.33
C ASN A 25 9.54 18.75 8.51
N LEU A 26 9.63 18.39 7.23
CA LEU A 26 8.47 17.99 6.45
C LEU A 26 7.98 16.66 7.03
N THR A 27 7.17 16.75 8.06
CA THR A 27 6.33 15.63 8.47
C THR A 27 5.22 15.55 7.44
N TRP A 28 5.28 14.57 6.54
CA TRP A 28 4.16 14.21 5.67
C TRP A 28 2.99 13.82 6.58
N GLN A 29 2.02 14.71 6.71
CA GLN A 29 0.82 14.45 7.51
C GLN A 29 -0.27 14.02 6.56
N LEU A 30 -0.78 12.79 6.77
CA LEU A 30 -2.04 12.31 6.21
C LEU A 30 -3.08 13.43 6.18
N GLU A 31 -3.59 13.73 4.99
CA GLU A 31 -4.71 14.64 4.81
C GLU A 31 -5.98 13.89 5.19
N TYR A 32 -6.74 14.43 6.14
CA TYR A 32 -7.96 13.81 6.65
C TYR A 32 -9.16 14.73 6.42
N ASP A 33 -10.15 14.22 5.70
CA ASP A 33 -11.44 14.86 5.51
C ASP A 33 -12.48 14.21 6.42
N SER A 34 -12.82 14.91 7.50
CA SER A 34 -13.79 14.44 8.49
C SER A 34 -15.22 14.38 7.98
N SER A 35 -15.55 15.07 6.89
CA SER A 35 -16.90 15.06 6.32
C SER A 35 -17.21 13.73 5.61
N ASN A 36 -16.17 13.05 5.14
CA ASN A 36 -16.26 11.80 4.37
C ASN A 36 -15.45 10.65 4.99
N GLU A 37 -14.96 10.80 6.23
CA GLU A 37 -14.10 9.80 6.92
C GLU A 37 -12.96 9.28 6.03
N THR A 38 -12.39 10.19 5.22
CA THR A 38 -11.42 9.87 4.16
C THR A 38 -10.02 10.32 4.56
N CYS A 39 -9.02 9.46 4.36
CA CYS A 39 -7.61 9.81 4.47
C CYS A 39 -6.91 9.68 3.13
N SER A 40 -5.96 10.57 2.87
CA SER A 40 -5.11 10.49 1.69
C SER A 40 -3.64 10.55 2.06
N ASP A 41 -2.86 9.66 1.43
CA ASP A 41 -1.41 9.73 1.39
C ASP A 41 -0.92 9.21 0.04
N SER A 42 0.27 9.62 -0.36
CA SER A 42 0.97 9.02 -1.50
C SER A 42 1.28 7.54 -1.26
N SER A 43 1.77 7.20 -0.06
CA SER A 43 2.11 5.84 0.33
C SER A 43 2.19 5.75 1.85
N ILE A 44 1.49 4.78 2.45
CA ILE A 44 1.49 4.56 3.90
C ILE A 44 1.89 3.13 4.24
N LYS A 45 2.71 2.96 5.27
CA LYS A 45 3.02 1.63 5.84
C LYS A 45 1.88 1.16 6.74
N GLN A 46 1.67 -0.15 6.85
CA GLN A 46 0.60 -0.71 7.69
C GLN A 46 0.61 -0.16 9.11
N LYS A 47 1.77 -0.12 9.77
CA LYS A 47 1.90 0.36 11.16
C LYS A 47 1.42 1.80 11.33
N GLU A 48 1.73 2.66 10.37
CA GLU A 48 1.30 4.07 10.36
C GLU A 48 -0.20 4.19 10.06
N LEU A 49 -0.72 3.34 9.18
CA LEU A 49 -2.15 3.27 8.90
C LEU A 49 -2.93 2.84 10.15
N THR A 50 -2.48 1.83 10.89
CA THR A 50 -3.14 1.38 12.13
C THR A 50 -3.22 2.50 13.17
N ILE A 51 -2.13 3.26 13.36
CA ILE A 51 -2.12 4.43 14.26
C ILE A 51 -3.12 5.49 13.77
N SER A 52 -3.23 5.66 12.47
CA SER A 52 -4.13 6.65 11.85
C SER A 52 -5.60 6.25 11.94
N LEU A 53 -5.90 4.96 11.75
CA LEU A 53 -7.24 4.38 11.91
C LEU A 53 -7.75 4.60 13.34
N GLN A 54 -6.94 4.23 14.35
CA GLN A 54 -7.28 4.39 15.76
C GLN A 54 -7.57 5.84 16.16
N ASN A 55 -6.83 6.78 15.59
CA ASN A 55 -6.94 8.19 15.97
C ASN A 55 -7.95 8.99 15.14
N ARG A 56 -8.21 8.60 13.89
CA ARG A 56 -8.93 9.44 12.93
C ARG A 56 -10.17 8.79 12.31
N LYS A 57 -10.56 7.57 12.69
CA LYS A 57 -11.74 6.87 12.14
C LYS A 57 -11.74 6.85 10.61
N CYS A 58 -10.61 6.45 10.03
CA CYS A 58 -10.45 6.45 8.58
C CYS A 58 -11.18 5.25 7.96
N ARG A 59 -12.25 5.47 7.21
CA ARG A 59 -12.96 4.37 6.52
C ARG A 59 -12.60 4.27 5.05
N HIS A 60 -12.17 5.37 4.46
CA HIS A 60 -11.83 5.45 3.05
C HIS A 60 -10.40 5.95 2.90
N PHE A 61 -9.53 5.17 2.27
CA PHE A 61 -8.15 5.55 2.05
C PHE A 61 -7.90 5.80 0.56
N SER A 62 -7.22 6.89 0.23
CA SER A 62 -6.75 7.21 -1.12
C SER A 62 -5.22 7.22 -1.12
N GLY A 63 -4.60 6.23 -1.77
CA GLY A 63 -3.14 6.09 -1.76
C GLY A 63 -2.64 4.67 -2.00
N GLU A 64 -1.34 4.48 -1.80
CA GLU A 64 -0.70 3.16 -1.74
C GLU A 64 -0.62 2.66 -0.29
N LEU A 65 -1.16 1.50 0.01
CA LEU A 65 -0.97 0.81 1.29
C LEU A 65 0.12 -0.26 1.13
N VAL A 66 1.22 -0.11 1.87
CA VAL A 66 2.36 -1.02 1.83
C VAL A 66 2.45 -1.82 3.13
N ILE A 67 2.51 -3.14 3.00
CA ILE A 67 2.79 -4.10 4.07
C ILE A 67 4.13 -4.76 3.72
N ALA A 68 5.15 -4.57 4.57
CA ALA A 68 6.53 -5.01 4.31
C ALA A 68 7.16 -5.65 5.56
N GLU A 69 8.31 -6.32 5.39
CA GLU A 69 8.99 -7.12 6.42
C GLU A 69 9.25 -6.39 7.75
N ASP A 70 9.48 -5.07 7.73
CA ASP A 70 9.87 -4.25 8.88
C ASP A 70 8.84 -4.18 10.02
N ASP A 71 7.64 -4.73 9.84
CA ASP A 71 6.52 -4.43 10.73
C ASP A 71 6.40 -5.35 11.97
N ASP A 72 7.20 -6.43 12.12
CA ASP A 72 7.04 -7.46 13.18
C ASP A 72 5.59 -8.02 13.28
N VAL A 73 4.80 -7.85 12.21
CA VAL A 73 3.38 -8.20 12.17
C VAL A 73 3.22 -9.62 11.64
N THR A 74 2.63 -10.49 12.45
CA THR A 74 2.26 -11.86 12.04
C THR A 74 0.85 -11.94 11.44
N GLU A 75 0.00 -10.95 11.69
CA GLU A 75 -1.36 -10.87 11.14
C GLU A 75 -1.68 -9.44 10.70
N VAL A 76 -2.04 -9.28 9.42
CA VAL A 76 -2.54 -7.99 8.92
C VAL A 76 -4.00 -7.89 9.30
N VAL A 77 -4.33 -6.93 10.16
CA VAL A 77 -5.72 -6.58 10.45
C VAL A 77 -5.91 -5.11 10.14
N VAL A 78 -6.74 -4.83 9.14
CA VAL A 78 -7.14 -3.45 8.81
C VAL A 78 -8.58 -3.27 9.27
N GLU A 79 -8.76 -3.15 10.59
CA GLU A 79 -10.06 -2.91 11.18
C GLU A 79 -10.61 -1.57 10.69
N GLU A 80 -11.90 -1.51 10.37
CA GLU A 80 -12.66 -0.30 9.99
C GLU A 80 -12.39 0.28 8.59
N LEU A 81 -11.32 -0.11 7.89
CA LEU A 81 -11.08 0.36 6.53
C LEU A 81 -12.04 -0.31 5.54
N GLU A 82 -13.00 0.46 5.03
CA GLU A 82 -14.05 -0.03 4.13
C GLU A 82 -13.67 0.05 2.65
N SER A 83 -12.84 1.02 2.25
CA SER A 83 -12.40 1.11 0.84
C SER A 83 -11.02 1.72 0.66
N VAL A 84 -10.35 1.29 -0.40
CA VAL A 84 -9.10 1.88 -0.90
C VAL A 84 -9.27 2.36 -2.35
N THR A 85 -8.94 3.62 -2.61
CA THR A 85 -8.75 4.18 -3.95
C THR A 85 -7.25 4.30 -4.23
N GLY A 86 -6.70 3.29 -4.89
CA GLY A 86 -5.27 3.12 -5.07
C GLY A 86 -4.91 1.64 -5.10
N CYS A 87 -3.91 1.24 -4.32
CA CYS A 87 -3.42 -0.14 -4.32
C CYS A 87 -2.96 -0.59 -2.95
N ILE A 88 -2.95 -1.91 -2.77
CA ILE A 88 -2.42 -2.60 -1.60
C ILE A 88 -1.28 -3.50 -2.06
N HIS A 89 -0.09 -3.31 -1.50
CA HIS A 89 1.09 -4.09 -1.81
C HIS A 89 1.57 -4.82 -0.53
N MET A 90 1.56 -6.14 -0.56
CA MET A 90 2.09 -7.01 0.49
C MET A 90 3.23 -7.85 -0.09
N VAL A 91 4.46 -7.47 0.22
CA VAL A 91 5.66 -7.99 -0.44
C VAL A 91 6.65 -8.48 0.62
N ASP A 92 7.08 -9.74 0.48
CA ASP A 92 8.16 -10.33 1.27
C ASP A 92 7.98 -10.14 2.79
N THR A 93 6.78 -10.47 3.27
CA THR A 93 6.41 -10.28 4.68
C THR A 93 6.42 -11.59 5.47
N ASN A 94 6.53 -11.47 6.79
CA ASN A 94 6.38 -12.58 7.73
C ASN A 94 4.92 -12.84 8.15
N VAL A 95 3.96 -12.21 7.46
CA VAL A 95 2.53 -12.33 7.75
C VAL A 95 2.06 -13.77 7.48
N VAL A 96 1.36 -14.36 8.45
CA VAL A 96 0.72 -15.68 8.33
C VAL A 96 -0.71 -15.54 7.82
N LYS A 97 -1.40 -14.47 8.22
CA LYS A 97 -2.80 -14.23 7.88
C LYS A 97 -3.04 -12.78 7.51
N ALA A 98 -3.70 -12.55 6.38
CA ALA A 98 -4.11 -11.22 5.96
C ALA A 98 -5.63 -11.07 6.02
N ASN A 99 -6.11 -10.29 7.00
CA ASN A 99 -7.51 -10.08 7.29
C ASN A 99 -7.97 -8.68 6.84
N PHE A 100 -8.58 -8.64 5.67
CA PHE A 100 -9.26 -7.51 5.06
C PHE A 100 -10.78 -7.66 5.14
N SER A 101 -11.30 -8.27 6.21
CA SER A 101 -12.74 -8.55 6.36
C SER A 101 -13.61 -7.28 6.41
N SER A 102 -13.06 -6.11 6.74
CA SER A 102 -13.77 -4.82 6.65
C SER A 102 -13.72 -4.19 5.25
N LEU A 103 -12.77 -4.58 4.40
CA LEU A 103 -12.52 -3.95 3.12
C LEU A 103 -13.54 -4.40 2.07
N LYS A 104 -14.45 -3.51 1.69
CA LYS A 104 -15.52 -3.76 0.72
C LYS A 104 -15.11 -3.45 -0.71
N SER A 105 -14.17 -2.54 -0.92
CA SER A 105 -13.75 -2.19 -2.28
C SER A 105 -12.30 -1.76 -2.39
N LEU A 106 -11.69 -2.14 -3.51
CA LEU A 106 -10.35 -1.74 -3.91
C LEU A 106 -10.42 -1.26 -5.36
N VAL A 107 -10.33 0.06 -5.54
CA VAL A 107 -10.45 0.73 -6.83
C VAL A 107 -9.08 1.20 -7.26
N TYR A 108 -8.54 0.61 -8.32
CA TYR A 108 -7.24 0.99 -8.85
C TYR A 108 -7.22 2.46 -9.28
N ASN A 109 -6.20 3.20 -8.86
CA ASN A 109 -5.89 4.54 -9.33
C ASN A 109 -4.41 4.63 -9.71
N LYS A 110 -4.12 4.82 -11.00
CA LYS A 110 -2.74 4.92 -11.51
C LYS A 110 -1.93 6.05 -10.88
N GLY A 111 -2.56 7.15 -10.49
CA GLY A 111 -1.90 8.27 -9.81
C GLY A 111 -1.44 7.95 -8.39
N ASN A 112 -2.00 6.91 -7.79
CA ASN A 112 -1.74 6.48 -6.41
C ASN A 112 -0.91 5.18 -6.34
N CYS A 113 -0.43 4.65 -7.48
CA CYS A 113 0.15 3.32 -7.55
C CYS A 113 1.44 3.26 -8.34
N LEU A 114 2.46 2.64 -7.74
CA LEU A 114 3.74 2.36 -8.41
C LEU A 114 3.64 1.19 -9.42
N THR A 115 2.63 0.33 -9.29
CA THR A 115 2.43 -0.82 -10.17
C THR A 115 1.09 -0.74 -10.90
N ASP A 116 0.88 -1.60 -11.89
CA ASP A 116 -0.39 -1.71 -12.60
C ASP A 116 -1.43 -2.57 -11.86
N TYR A 117 -1.09 -3.05 -10.66
CA TYR A 117 -1.95 -3.90 -9.84
C TYR A 117 -2.66 -3.09 -8.75
N ALA A 118 -3.94 -3.39 -8.56
CA ALA A 118 -4.72 -2.90 -7.43
C ALA A 118 -4.32 -3.66 -6.16
N LEU A 119 -4.16 -4.98 -6.27
CA LEU A 119 -3.70 -5.84 -5.19
C LEU A 119 -2.47 -6.61 -5.64
N LEU A 120 -1.35 -6.44 -4.94
CA LEU A 120 -0.11 -7.18 -5.16
C LEU A 120 0.25 -7.94 -3.88
N VAL A 121 0.22 -9.27 -3.94
CA VAL A 121 0.58 -10.15 -2.81
C VAL A 121 1.63 -11.15 -3.27
N ILE A 122 2.87 -10.93 -2.90
CA ILE A 122 4.00 -11.63 -3.51
C ILE A 122 5.13 -11.94 -2.53
N GLY A 123 5.66 -13.16 -2.61
CA GLY A 123 6.85 -13.56 -1.84
C GLY A 123 6.58 -13.77 -0.34
N ASN A 124 5.32 -13.85 0.09
CA ASN A 124 4.99 -14.03 1.50
C ASN A 124 5.01 -15.53 1.83
N ASP A 125 6.20 -16.05 2.14
CA ASP A 125 6.43 -17.48 2.34
C ASP A 125 5.61 -18.08 3.49
N ASN A 126 5.27 -17.27 4.49
CA ASN A 126 4.51 -17.69 5.65
C ASN A 126 3.00 -17.47 5.52
N LEU A 127 2.55 -16.78 4.47
CA LEU A 127 1.14 -16.44 4.29
C LEU A 127 0.33 -17.70 3.97
N GLU A 128 -0.62 -18.00 4.84
CA GLU A 128 -1.48 -19.19 4.77
C GLU A 128 -2.91 -18.84 4.39
N GLU A 129 -3.39 -17.63 4.72
CA GLU A 129 -4.79 -17.24 4.56
C GLU A 129 -4.94 -15.75 4.20
N VAL A 130 -5.86 -15.46 3.27
CA VAL A 130 -6.29 -14.10 2.95
C VAL A 130 -7.82 -14.04 3.04
N ILE A 131 -8.34 -13.15 3.87
CA ILE A 131 -9.77 -12.98 4.11
C ILE A 131 -10.18 -11.58 3.63
N PHE A 132 -11.14 -11.49 2.74
CA PHE A 132 -11.80 -10.26 2.31
C PHE A 132 -13.23 -10.19 2.84
N HIS A 133 -13.85 -9.02 2.75
CA HIS A 133 -15.27 -8.84 3.01
C HIS A 133 -16.12 -9.68 2.02
N ASN A 134 -17.30 -10.14 2.43
CA ASN A 134 -18.22 -10.93 1.59
C ASN A 134 -18.65 -10.22 0.29
N GLU A 135 -18.67 -8.89 0.34
CA GLU A 135 -19.03 -8.01 -0.77
C GLU A 135 -17.80 -7.34 -1.42
N PHE A 136 -16.60 -7.88 -1.19
CA PHE A 136 -15.37 -7.29 -1.71
C PHE A 136 -15.37 -7.19 -3.23
N LYS A 137 -15.11 -5.98 -3.73
CA LYS A 137 -15.04 -5.67 -5.17
C LYS A 137 -13.65 -5.16 -5.54
N VAL A 138 -13.06 -5.81 -6.53
CA VAL A 138 -11.80 -5.42 -7.18
C VAL A 138 -11.85 -5.88 -8.65
N ASP A 139 -11.18 -5.17 -9.54
CA ASP A 139 -10.93 -5.66 -10.91
C ASP A 139 -9.95 -6.84 -10.83
N SER A 140 -10.42 -8.05 -11.09
CA SER A 140 -9.62 -9.28 -10.99
C SER A 140 -8.41 -9.27 -11.92
N ASN A 141 -8.45 -8.54 -13.05
CA ASN A 141 -7.31 -8.40 -13.96
C ASN A 141 -6.17 -7.56 -13.37
N ARG A 142 -6.43 -6.89 -12.24
CA ARG A 142 -5.47 -6.06 -11.50
C ARG A 142 -5.11 -6.68 -10.15
N VAL A 143 -5.41 -7.96 -9.95
CA VAL A 143 -5.00 -8.71 -8.77
C VAL A 143 -3.86 -9.64 -9.15
N TYR A 144 -2.75 -9.56 -8.42
CA TYR A 144 -1.58 -10.40 -8.61
C TYR A 144 -1.16 -11.03 -7.29
N ILE A 145 -1.41 -12.33 -7.15
CA ILE A 145 -1.09 -13.10 -5.94
C ILE A 145 -0.17 -14.24 -6.36
N ARG A 146 1.14 -14.15 -6.15
CA ARG A 146 2.09 -15.19 -6.62
C ARG A 146 3.25 -15.42 -5.66
N ALA A 147 3.91 -16.56 -5.80
CA ALA A 147 5.11 -16.87 -5.00
C ALA A 147 4.88 -16.81 -3.47
N ASN A 148 3.69 -17.16 -3.00
CA ASN A 148 3.37 -17.30 -1.58
C ASN A 148 3.31 -18.81 -1.26
N LYS A 149 4.40 -19.39 -0.73
CA LYS A 149 4.59 -20.86 -0.69
C LYS A 149 3.50 -21.64 0.01
N LYS A 150 2.91 -21.08 1.07
CA LYS A 150 1.89 -21.74 1.89
C LYS A 150 0.46 -21.37 1.53
N LEU A 151 0.27 -20.29 0.76
CA LEU A 151 -1.05 -19.80 0.39
C LEU A 151 -1.65 -20.70 -0.68
N LYS A 152 -2.88 -21.15 -0.44
CA LYS A 152 -3.66 -21.97 -1.39
C LYS A 152 -4.93 -21.23 -1.79
N HIS A 153 -5.47 -21.52 -2.98
CA HIS A 153 -6.75 -20.97 -3.46
C HIS A 153 -7.88 -21.11 -2.45
N GLU A 154 -8.02 -22.29 -1.84
CA GLU A 154 -9.04 -22.59 -0.83
C GLU A 154 -8.94 -21.75 0.46
N ARG A 155 -7.80 -21.07 0.65
CA ARG A 155 -7.52 -20.18 1.79
C ARG A 155 -7.61 -18.70 1.44
N ILE A 156 -8.11 -18.37 0.25
CA ILE A 156 -8.51 -17.01 -0.11
C ILE A 156 -10.05 -16.96 -0.11
N ALA A 157 -10.61 -16.21 0.84
CA ALA A 157 -12.05 -16.17 1.06
C ALA A 157 -12.58 -14.72 1.10
N PRO A 158 -13.78 -14.44 0.58
CA PRO A 158 -14.54 -15.27 -0.36
C PRO A 158 -13.90 -15.27 -1.78
N ASN A 159 -14.34 -16.21 -2.62
CA ASN A 159 -14.09 -16.21 -4.07
C ASN A 159 -12.61 -16.27 -4.50
N GLY A 160 -11.74 -16.96 -3.74
CA GLY A 160 -10.34 -17.14 -4.10
C GLY A 160 -10.09 -17.69 -5.51
N GLU A 161 -11.02 -18.50 -6.02
CA GLU A 161 -10.98 -19.09 -7.37
C GLU A 161 -10.96 -18.05 -8.50
N GLN A 162 -11.41 -16.82 -8.26
CA GLN A 162 -11.40 -15.77 -9.29
C GLN A 162 -10.01 -15.16 -9.49
N PHE A 163 -9.07 -15.43 -8.59
CA PHE A 163 -7.72 -14.88 -8.63
C PHE A 163 -6.73 -15.91 -9.17
N ASP A 164 -5.86 -15.46 -10.06
CA ASP A 164 -4.74 -16.27 -10.55
C ASP A 164 -3.64 -16.33 -9.47
N ILE A 165 -3.60 -17.44 -8.72
CA ILE A 165 -2.53 -17.73 -7.77
C ILE A 165 -1.46 -18.56 -8.47
N GLY A 166 -0.48 -17.89 -9.06
CA GLY A 166 0.61 -18.55 -9.78
C GLY A 166 1.62 -19.23 -8.87
N THR A 167 2.33 -20.23 -9.41
CA THR A 167 3.41 -20.95 -8.72
C THR A 167 4.63 -20.05 -8.51
N PRO A 168 5.48 -20.34 -7.49
CA PRO A 168 6.71 -19.60 -7.23
C PRO A 168 7.77 -19.68 -8.34
N GLU A 169 7.55 -20.49 -9.38
CA GLU A 169 8.55 -20.84 -10.40
C GLU A 169 8.50 -19.96 -11.67
N GLY A 170 7.59 -18.99 -11.74
CA GLY A 170 7.59 -17.97 -12.80
C GLY A 170 8.51 -16.81 -12.43
N GLU A 171 9.50 -16.48 -13.27
CA GLU A 171 10.25 -15.23 -13.13
C GLU A 171 9.27 -14.04 -13.11
N ILE A 172 9.27 -13.30 -12.01
CA ILE A 172 8.38 -12.16 -11.82
C ILE A 172 9.10 -10.92 -12.36
N PHE A 173 8.66 -10.45 -13.52
CA PHE A 173 9.01 -9.15 -14.05
C PHE A 173 7.90 -8.16 -13.73
N LEU A 174 8.16 -7.22 -12.82
CA LEU A 174 7.27 -6.09 -12.58
C LEU A 174 7.75 -4.94 -13.48
N ASN A 175 6.96 -4.58 -14.50
CA ASN A 175 7.23 -3.44 -15.39
C ASN A 175 8.65 -3.43 -16.01
N GLY A 176 9.16 -4.60 -16.41
CA GLY A 176 10.50 -4.74 -17.03
C GLY A 176 11.66 -4.83 -16.03
N TYR A 177 11.38 -4.76 -14.74
CA TYR A 177 12.35 -4.96 -13.66
C TYR A 177 12.19 -6.35 -13.06
N SER A 178 13.31 -7.03 -12.80
CA SER A 178 13.30 -8.24 -11.99
C SER A 178 12.71 -7.91 -10.61
N PHE A 179 11.99 -8.85 -10.00
CA PHE A 179 11.56 -8.76 -8.61
C PHE A 179 12.68 -8.32 -7.65
N LEU A 180 13.92 -8.79 -7.89
CA LEU A 180 15.10 -8.32 -7.15
C LEU A 180 15.34 -6.82 -7.32
N THR A 181 15.12 -6.25 -8.51
CA THR A 181 15.27 -4.82 -8.73
C THR A 181 14.17 -4.01 -8.05
N PHE A 182 12.94 -4.53 -7.93
CA PHE A 182 11.88 -3.87 -7.15
C PHE A 182 12.22 -3.84 -5.65
N ILE A 183 12.73 -4.95 -5.10
CA ILE A 183 13.26 -5.01 -3.72
C ILE A 183 14.43 -4.03 -3.55
N LEU A 184 15.38 -4.00 -4.49
CA LEU A 184 16.55 -3.12 -4.43
C LEU A 184 16.20 -1.63 -4.58
N MET A 185 15.17 -1.28 -5.36
CA MET A 185 14.67 0.10 -5.47
C MET A 185 14.06 0.58 -4.15
N LYS A 186 13.36 -0.30 -3.40
CA LYS A 186 12.85 0.05 -2.07
C LYS A 186 13.96 0.14 -1.01
N ALA A 187 14.94 -0.75 -1.03
CA ALA A 187 16.07 -0.72 -0.09
C ALA A 187 16.93 0.56 -0.21
N ASN A 188 16.97 1.19 -1.39
CA ASN A 188 17.72 2.42 -1.63
C ASN A 188 16.90 3.72 -1.44
N SER A 189 15.58 3.63 -1.25
CA SER A 189 14.75 4.83 -1.05
C SER A 189 14.75 5.33 0.41
N THR A 190 15.37 4.61 1.33
CA THR A 190 15.53 5.01 2.76
C THR A 190 16.88 5.69 3.04
N THR A 191 17.68 6.02 2.02
CA THR A 191 19.03 6.60 2.17
C THR A 191 19.22 7.98 1.53
N PHE A 192 18.17 8.81 1.45
CA PHE A 192 18.31 10.23 1.07
C PHE A 192 17.49 11.17 1.95
#